data_AF-A0A3B1A9U4-F1
#
_entry.id   AF-A0A3B1A9U4-F1
#
_cell.length_a   1.000
_cell.length_b   1.000
_cell.length_c   1.000
_cell.angle_alpha   90.00
_cell.angle_beta   90.00
_cell.angle_gamma   90.00
#
_symmetry.space_group_name_H-M   'P 1'
#
loop_
_entity.id
_entity.type
_entity.pdbx_description
1 polymer ?
#
loop_
_entity_poly.entity_id
_entity_poly.type
_entity_poly.pdbx_seq_one_letter_code
_entity_poly.pdbx_strand_id
1 'polypeptide(L)'
;MYYDYFNLKEHPFRLTCETKFFYLSPEHTHANAMMEFALIKRQGLMLLTGEVGSGKTMLIQHFLTRIDDSYKVIKLSQTQLSEVELFQMILLELDETANTKESISALQKEIINRIEALHKEKKHVIIIIDEAQNLMIDSLIRLFEVSQKRIDNEKLSTVFLVGQNKLRETLDDPAVSEFISTINTKYHLGSLAQKDIRKYILHRLAVAGGHKNVNIENDIFPVIETYTGGRPRLINVLVDHVLTYAFLEDIKKITTKVVDSAIKDLQWEPFGVKYTEEKPKNEQTFKEERRQSYKVVIRTDDKIQGEYFIRKKRITIGRHRENDLRIDDPLISRQHAQIIQQGRTIYLRDLNSTNGTYVGSKRVDIAPLEIGTIIQVGNCELTFTRSTKNAPSMSNSTSSNVIDLAATRH
;
A
#
# COMPACT_ATOMS: atom_id res chain seq x y z
N MET A 1 25.05 -1.31 17.59
CA MET A 1 23.64 -1.48 17.15
C MET A 1 23.25 -2.94 17.34
N TYR A 2 21.98 -3.35 17.19
CA TYR A 2 21.59 -4.76 17.49
C TYR A 2 22.34 -5.80 16.63
N TYR A 3 22.71 -5.46 15.39
CA TYR A 3 23.38 -6.41 14.50
C TYR A 3 24.80 -6.73 15.00
N ASP A 4 25.51 -5.80 15.62
CA ASP A 4 26.79 -6.08 16.29
C ASP A 4 26.58 -7.02 17.48
N TYR A 5 25.53 -6.77 18.28
CA TYR A 5 25.18 -7.58 19.45
C TYR A 5 24.86 -9.05 19.06
N PHE A 6 24.23 -9.25 17.91
CA PHE A 6 23.95 -10.58 17.35
C PHE A 6 25.04 -11.11 16.41
N ASN A 7 26.23 -10.50 16.37
CA ASN A 7 27.34 -10.90 15.48
C ASN A 7 26.93 -11.02 13.99
N LEU A 8 26.16 -10.05 13.50
CA LEU A 8 25.79 -9.90 12.09
C LEU A 8 26.71 -8.85 11.44
N LYS A 9 27.02 -9.05 10.16
CA LYS A 9 27.92 -8.18 9.39
C LYS A 9 27.23 -6.92 8.87
N GLU A 10 25.92 -6.98 8.73
CA GLU A 10 25.10 -5.88 8.22
C GLU A 10 23.66 -6.01 8.71
N HIS A 11 22.86 -4.98 8.42
CA HIS A 11 21.50 -4.86 8.93
C HIS A 11 20.50 -5.71 8.10
N PRO A 12 19.94 -6.81 8.66
CA PRO A 12 19.16 -7.79 7.89
C PRO A 12 17.78 -7.29 7.45
N PHE A 13 17.13 -6.40 8.20
CA PHE A 13 15.72 -6.04 7.98
C PHE A 13 15.49 -4.62 7.44
N ARG A 14 16.48 -4.05 6.73
CA ARG A 14 16.28 -2.75 6.08
C ARG A 14 15.13 -2.83 5.07
N LEU A 15 14.42 -1.71 4.93
CA LEU A 15 13.38 -1.51 3.91
C LEU A 15 13.95 -1.09 2.55
N THR A 16 15.27 -0.95 2.44
CA THR A 16 15.97 -0.73 1.17
C THR A 16 15.77 -1.92 0.23
N CYS A 17 15.63 -1.62 -1.06
CA CYS A 17 15.45 -2.63 -2.09
C CYS A 17 16.81 -3.23 -2.50
N GLU A 18 17.32 -4.16 -1.68
CA GLU A 18 18.59 -4.87 -1.94
C GLU A 18 18.33 -6.31 -2.37
N THR A 19 18.67 -6.63 -3.63
CA THR A 19 18.35 -7.93 -4.26
C THR A 19 19.00 -9.13 -3.56
N LYS A 20 20.16 -8.95 -2.91
CA LYS A 20 20.82 -10.03 -2.14
C LYS A 20 19.99 -10.56 -0.98
N PHE A 21 19.07 -9.75 -0.45
CA PHE A 21 18.16 -10.12 0.64
C PHE A 21 16.82 -10.65 0.14
N PHE A 22 16.64 -10.76 -1.18
CA PHE A 22 15.39 -11.20 -1.77
C PHE A 22 15.23 -12.72 -1.64
N TYR A 23 14.30 -13.13 -0.79
CA TYR A 23 13.90 -14.52 -0.68
C TYR A 23 12.83 -14.86 -1.72
N LEU A 24 13.19 -15.73 -2.66
CA LEU A 24 12.26 -16.33 -3.61
C LEU A 24 11.36 -17.36 -2.90
N SER A 25 10.21 -16.92 -2.38
CA SER A 25 9.17 -17.85 -1.91
C SER A 25 8.60 -18.66 -3.08
N PRO A 26 7.81 -19.72 -2.83
CA PRO A 26 7.12 -20.45 -3.89
C PRO A 26 6.27 -19.54 -4.80
N GLU A 27 5.58 -18.56 -4.23
CA GLU A 27 4.75 -17.57 -4.94
C GLU A 27 5.62 -16.65 -5.80
N HIS A 28 6.75 -16.17 -5.28
CA HIS A 28 7.69 -15.36 -6.05
C HIS A 28 8.37 -16.15 -7.16
N THR A 29 8.69 -17.42 -6.91
CA THR A 29 9.28 -18.34 -7.89
C THR A 29 8.31 -18.56 -9.05
N HIS A 30 7.04 -18.80 -8.74
CA HIS A 30 5.99 -18.95 -9.75
C HIS A 30 5.77 -17.65 -10.53
N ALA A 31 5.69 -16.51 -9.84
CA ALA A 31 5.57 -15.21 -10.49
C ALA A 31 6.74 -14.93 -11.44
N ASN A 32 7.98 -15.21 -11.02
CA ASN A 32 9.18 -15.07 -11.86
C ASN A 32 9.10 -15.96 -13.10
N ALA A 33 8.72 -17.23 -12.94
CA ALA A 33 8.54 -18.15 -14.07
C ALA A 33 7.46 -17.68 -15.05
N MET A 34 6.36 -17.08 -14.56
CA MET A 34 5.34 -16.48 -15.42
C MET A 34 5.86 -15.24 -16.17
N MET A 35 6.72 -14.43 -15.55
CA MET A 35 7.37 -13.30 -16.22
C MET A 35 8.32 -13.77 -17.33
N GLU A 36 9.14 -14.78 -17.04
CA GLU A 36 10.03 -15.41 -18.04
C GLU A 36 9.22 -16.03 -19.18
N PHE A 37 8.14 -16.73 -18.86
CA PHE A 37 7.24 -17.32 -19.87
C PHE A 37 6.60 -16.24 -20.76
N ALA A 38 6.14 -15.13 -20.19
CA ALA A 38 5.56 -14.02 -20.95
C ALA A 38 6.55 -13.38 -21.93
N LEU A 39 7.84 -13.30 -21.55
CA LEU A 39 8.91 -12.85 -22.45
C LEU A 39 9.20 -13.87 -23.54
N ILE A 40 9.47 -15.13 -23.17
CA ILE A 40 9.88 -16.18 -24.12
C ILE A 40 8.78 -16.42 -25.16
N LYS A 41 7.51 -16.41 -24.74
CA LYS A 41 6.35 -16.57 -25.63
C LYS A 41 5.91 -15.28 -26.31
N ARG A 42 6.60 -14.17 -26.06
CA ARG A 42 6.27 -12.84 -26.60
C ARG A 42 4.77 -12.54 -26.52
N GLN A 43 4.19 -12.65 -25.33
CA GLN A 43 2.73 -12.54 -25.17
C GLN A 43 2.19 -11.10 -25.35
N GLY A 44 3.06 -10.10 -25.44
CA GLY A 44 2.68 -8.70 -25.59
C GLY A 44 2.36 -8.04 -24.26
N LEU A 45 1.50 -8.64 -23.43
CA LEU A 45 1.05 -8.03 -22.18
C LEU A 45 0.99 -9.05 -21.02
N MET A 46 1.51 -8.65 -19.86
CA MET A 46 1.42 -9.40 -18.61
C MET A 46 0.93 -8.50 -17.47
N LEU A 47 0.04 -9.04 -16.64
CA LEU A 47 -0.45 -8.38 -15.44
C LEU A 47 0.12 -9.07 -14.19
N LEU A 48 0.85 -8.32 -13.37
CA LEU A 48 1.32 -8.76 -12.06
C LEU A 48 0.71 -7.86 -10.98
N THR A 49 -0.23 -8.38 -10.19
CA THR A 49 -0.77 -7.62 -9.05
C THR A 49 -0.36 -8.25 -7.73
N GLY A 50 -0.49 -7.50 -6.65
CA GLY A 50 -0.20 -8.00 -5.31
C GLY A 50 -0.41 -6.93 -4.27
N GLU A 51 -0.52 -7.36 -3.01
CA GLU A 51 -0.68 -6.47 -1.87
C GLU A 51 0.49 -5.48 -1.72
N VAL A 52 0.27 -4.38 -1.01
CA VAL A 52 1.36 -3.44 -0.67
C VAL A 52 2.40 -4.16 0.17
N GLY A 53 3.66 -4.07 -0.23
CA GLY A 53 4.77 -4.72 0.48
C GLY A 53 4.90 -6.22 0.26
N SER A 54 4.20 -6.80 -0.73
CA SER A 54 4.31 -8.22 -1.09
C SER A 54 5.62 -8.62 -1.77
N GLY A 55 6.44 -7.66 -2.21
CA GLY A 55 7.73 -7.93 -2.87
C GLY A 55 7.73 -7.73 -4.39
N LYS A 56 6.68 -7.17 -4.99
CA LYS A 56 6.59 -6.91 -6.44
C LYS A 56 7.82 -6.19 -7.02
N THR A 57 8.21 -5.06 -6.44
CA THR A 57 9.38 -4.29 -6.92
C THR A 57 10.69 -5.07 -6.78
N MET A 58 10.83 -5.87 -5.71
CA MET A 58 11.99 -6.75 -5.52
C MET A 58 12.02 -7.87 -6.56
N LEU A 59 10.86 -8.46 -6.87
CA LEU A 59 10.70 -9.47 -7.90
C LEU A 59 11.08 -8.91 -9.28
N ILE A 60 10.62 -7.70 -9.62
CA ILE A 60 11.03 -7.02 -10.87
C ILE A 60 12.54 -6.84 -10.91
N GLN A 61 13.15 -6.30 -9.84
CA GLN A 61 14.60 -6.09 -9.82
C GLN A 61 15.36 -7.40 -9.98
N HIS A 62 14.93 -8.46 -9.28
CA HIS A 62 15.51 -9.78 -9.39
C HIS A 62 15.38 -10.37 -10.79
N PHE A 63 14.21 -10.21 -11.42
CA PHE A 63 13.97 -10.60 -12.79
C PHE A 63 14.92 -9.87 -13.75
N LEU A 64 15.06 -8.55 -13.61
CA LEU A 64 15.92 -7.73 -14.45
C LEU A 64 17.41 -8.08 -14.34
N THR A 65 17.89 -8.63 -13.23
CA THR A 65 19.29 -9.11 -13.11
C THR A 65 19.64 -10.29 -14.02
N ARG A 66 18.63 -10.95 -14.62
CA ARG A 66 18.81 -12.09 -15.52
C ARG A 66 18.49 -11.77 -16.98
N ILE A 67 18.12 -10.52 -17.27
CA ILE A 67 17.84 -10.07 -18.62
C ILE A 67 19.17 -9.75 -19.30
N ASP A 68 19.39 -10.36 -20.47
CA ASP A 68 20.57 -10.12 -21.30
C ASP A 68 20.36 -8.98 -22.32
N ASP A 69 21.41 -8.67 -23.08
CA ASP A 69 21.44 -7.55 -24.04
C ASP A 69 20.50 -7.72 -25.26
N SER A 70 19.84 -8.87 -25.41
CA SER A 70 18.78 -9.06 -26.42
C SER A 70 17.48 -8.34 -26.05
N TYR A 71 17.42 -7.71 -24.88
CA TYR A 71 16.27 -6.93 -24.45
C TYR A 71 16.61 -5.46 -24.22
N LYS A 72 15.74 -4.56 -24.66
CA LYS A 72 15.75 -3.15 -24.24
C LYS A 72 14.72 -2.98 -23.14
N VAL A 73 15.17 -2.70 -21.91
CA VAL A 73 14.30 -2.52 -20.75
C VAL A 73 13.97 -1.05 -20.55
N ILE A 74 12.69 -0.77 -20.35
CA ILE A 74 12.13 0.51 -19.93
C ILE A 74 11.37 0.25 -18.64
N LYS A 75 11.75 0.92 -17.56
CA LYS A 75 11.08 0.76 -16.27
C LYS A 75 10.64 2.10 -15.73
N LEU A 76 9.33 2.26 -15.53
CA LEU A 76 8.73 3.45 -14.95
C LEU A 76 8.12 3.08 -13.60
N SER A 77 8.44 3.86 -12.57
CA SER A 77 7.86 3.73 -11.23
C SER A 77 7.07 4.98 -10.80
N GLN A 78 7.21 6.09 -11.53
CA GLN A 78 6.42 7.29 -11.34
C GLN A 78 5.21 7.23 -12.28
N THR A 79 4.03 7.01 -11.72
CA THR A 79 2.79 6.80 -12.50
C THR A 79 1.71 7.85 -12.23
N GLN A 80 1.99 8.86 -11.40
CA GLN A 80 1.17 10.07 -11.29
C GLN A 80 1.51 11.06 -12.40
N LEU A 81 1.39 10.61 -13.63
CA LEU A 81 1.74 11.35 -14.83
C LEU A 81 0.50 11.50 -15.70
N SER A 82 0.42 12.60 -16.43
CA SER A 82 -0.48 12.71 -17.56
C SER A 82 -0.09 11.70 -18.65
N GLU A 83 -1.02 11.43 -19.56
CA GLU A 83 -0.79 10.51 -20.68
C GLU A 83 0.40 10.95 -21.54
N VAL A 84 0.51 12.25 -21.79
CA VAL A 84 1.62 12.83 -22.56
C VAL A 84 2.95 12.61 -21.84
N GLU A 85 3.04 12.94 -20.56
CA GLU A 85 4.28 12.78 -19.78
C GLU A 85 4.75 11.31 -19.71
N LEU A 86 3.81 10.36 -19.57
CA LEU A 86 4.12 8.94 -19.57
C LEU A 86 4.80 8.52 -20.89
N PHE A 87 4.22 8.91 -22.03
CA PHE A 87 4.76 8.55 -23.34
C PHE A 87 6.04 9.32 -23.68
N GLN A 88 6.20 10.54 -23.17
CA GLN A 88 7.49 11.25 -23.25
C GLN A 88 8.59 10.49 -22.50
N MET A 89 8.31 9.98 -21.29
CA MET A 89 9.26 9.19 -20.53
C MET A 89 9.62 7.87 -21.23
N ILE A 90 8.63 7.16 -21.77
CA ILE A 90 8.88 5.93 -22.56
C ILE A 90 9.79 6.24 -23.75
N LEU A 91 9.52 7.33 -24.47
CA LEU A 91 10.31 7.73 -25.63
C LEU A 91 11.76 8.09 -25.25
N LEU A 92 11.96 8.83 -24.15
CA LEU A 92 13.30 9.17 -23.66
C LEU A 92 14.11 7.95 -23.23
N GLU A 93 13.45 6.95 -22.63
CA GLU A 93 14.11 5.69 -22.27
C GLU A 93 14.48 4.86 -23.51
N LEU A 94 13.73 4.99 -24.61
CA LEU A 94 14.07 4.39 -25.91
C LEU A 94 15.20 5.14 -26.61
N ASP A 95 15.14 6.47 -26.59
CA ASP A 95 16.12 7.38 -27.18
C ASP A 95 16.17 8.69 -26.39
N GLU A 96 17.29 8.90 -25.69
CA GLU A 96 17.55 10.08 -24.86
C GLU A 96 17.57 11.39 -25.67
N THR A 97 17.77 11.31 -27.00
CA THR A 97 17.84 12.48 -27.89
C THR A 97 16.51 12.84 -28.55
N ALA A 98 15.45 12.09 -28.27
CA ALA A 98 14.15 12.26 -28.92
C ALA A 98 13.50 13.61 -28.58
N ASN A 99 12.86 14.23 -29.57
CA ASN A 99 12.02 15.40 -29.35
C ASN A 99 10.70 14.97 -28.70
N THR A 100 10.48 15.41 -27.46
CA THR A 100 9.30 15.05 -26.67
C THR A 100 8.19 16.09 -26.69
N LYS A 101 8.39 17.26 -27.31
CA LYS A 101 7.40 18.36 -27.36
C LYS A 101 6.34 18.18 -28.45
N GLU A 102 5.89 16.95 -28.63
CA GLU A 102 4.95 16.58 -29.68
C GLU A 102 3.59 16.18 -29.10
N SER A 103 2.59 16.05 -29.98
CA SER A 103 1.29 15.52 -29.59
C SER A 103 1.40 14.05 -29.18
N ILE A 104 0.45 13.57 -28.36
CA ILE A 104 0.44 12.17 -27.92
C ILE A 104 0.49 11.16 -29.08
N SER A 105 -0.22 11.44 -30.17
CA SER A 105 -0.24 10.59 -31.35
C SER A 105 1.12 10.53 -32.06
N ALA A 106 1.86 11.65 -32.06
CA ALA A 106 3.20 11.71 -32.63
C ALA A 106 4.21 10.96 -31.75
N LEU A 107 4.16 11.15 -30.43
CA LEU A 107 4.96 10.39 -29.46
C LEU A 107 4.73 8.88 -29.60
N GLN A 108 3.48 8.46 -29.68
CA GLN A 108 3.11 7.05 -29.85
C GLN A 108 3.68 6.48 -31.16
N LYS A 109 3.58 7.23 -32.26
CA LYS A 109 4.14 6.83 -33.55
C LYS A 109 5.67 6.67 -33.46
N GLU A 110 6.35 7.62 -32.82
CA GLU A 110 7.80 7.56 -32.68
C GLU A 110 8.25 6.40 -31.79
N ILE A 111 7.56 6.14 -30.68
CA ILE A 111 7.80 4.95 -29.84
C ILE A 111 7.71 3.67 -30.67
N ILE A 112 6.68 3.54 -31.50
CA ILE A 112 6.53 2.37 -32.37
C ILE A 112 7.70 2.27 -33.36
N ASN A 113 8.08 3.37 -34.02
CA ASN A 113 9.22 3.39 -34.94
C ASN A 113 10.51 2.93 -34.26
N ARG A 114 10.76 3.36 -33.01
CA ARG A 114 11.94 2.96 -32.23
C ARG A 114 11.91 1.50 -31.81
N ILE A 115 10.74 1.00 -31.41
CA ILE A 115 10.55 -0.42 -31.12
C ILE A 115 10.81 -1.27 -32.39
N GLU A 116 10.33 -0.84 -33.55
CA GLU A 116 10.59 -1.52 -34.83
C GLU A 116 12.07 -1.48 -35.25
N ALA A 117 12.77 -0.39 -35.00
CA ALA A 117 14.21 -0.29 -35.24
C ALA A 117 14.99 -1.28 -34.36
N LEU A 118 14.68 -1.34 -33.06
CA LEU A 118 15.29 -2.31 -32.13
C LEU A 118 14.99 -3.76 -32.53
N HIS A 119 13.80 -4.04 -33.04
CA HIS A 119 13.48 -5.38 -33.56
C HIS A 119 14.40 -5.77 -34.73
N LYS A 120 14.72 -4.85 -35.65
CA LYS A 120 15.68 -5.12 -36.74
C LYS A 120 17.09 -5.43 -36.22
N GLU A 121 17.43 -4.91 -35.05
CA GLU A 121 18.66 -5.23 -34.30
C GLU A 121 18.52 -6.51 -33.45
N LYS A 122 17.43 -7.28 -33.61
CA LYS A 122 17.08 -8.47 -32.83
C LYS A 122 16.90 -8.21 -31.34
N LYS A 123 16.52 -6.98 -30.96
CA LYS A 123 16.19 -6.61 -29.59
C LYS A 123 14.68 -6.61 -29.36
N HIS A 124 14.25 -7.23 -28.27
CA HIS A 124 12.86 -7.21 -27.82
C HIS A 124 12.67 -6.14 -26.73
N VAL A 125 11.62 -5.32 -26.83
CA VAL A 125 11.41 -4.23 -25.86
C VAL A 125 10.59 -4.71 -24.67
N ILE A 126 11.05 -4.42 -23.46
CA ILE A 126 10.32 -4.69 -22.22
C ILE A 126 9.91 -3.36 -21.62
N ILE A 127 8.61 -3.14 -21.43
CA ILE A 127 8.07 -1.95 -20.77
C ILE A 127 7.46 -2.37 -19.44
N ILE A 128 8.06 -1.95 -18.34
CA ILE A 128 7.57 -2.25 -16.99
C ILE A 128 6.98 -0.98 -16.39
N ILE A 129 5.69 -1.01 -16.08
CA ILE A 129 5.02 0.05 -15.35
C ILE A 129 4.72 -0.45 -13.94
N ASP A 130 5.53 -0.02 -12.97
CA ASP A 130 5.31 -0.28 -11.54
C ASP A 130 4.31 0.74 -10.98
N GLU A 131 3.52 0.34 -9.98
CA GLU A 131 2.38 1.12 -9.46
C GLU A 131 1.37 1.54 -10.57
N ALA A 132 1.09 0.66 -11.52
CA ALA A 132 0.21 0.92 -12.67
C ALA A 132 -1.25 1.24 -12.30
N GLN A 133 -1.70 1.01 -11.05
CA GLN A 133 -3.04 1.44 -10.60
C GLN A 133 -3.23 2.97 -10.54
N ASN A 134 -2.16 3.75 -10.73
CA ASN A 134 -2.25 5.21 -10.82
C ASN A 134 -2.39 5.71 -12.26
N LEU A 135 -2.31 4.83 -13.25
CA LEU A 135 -2.47 5.20 -14.66
C LEU A 135 -3.92 5.58 -14.96
N MET A 136 -4.09 6.51 -15.90
CA MET A 136 -5.38 6.81 -16.50
C MET A 136 -5.77 5.72 -17.51
N ILE A 137 -7.07 5.60 -17.78
CA ILE A 137 -7.62 4.61 -18.72
C ILE A 137 -7.03 4.78 -20.12
N ASP A 138 -6.94 6.02 -20.62
CA ASP A 138 -6.40 6.30 -21.96
C ASP A 138 -4.93 5.84 -22.09
N SER A 139 -4.13 6.02 -21.03
CA SER A 139 -2.75 5.53 -20.98
C SER A 139 -2.67 4.00 -21.05
N LEU A 140 -3.59 3.29 -20.40
CA LEU A 140 -3.69 1.83 -20.47
C LEU A 140 -4.04 1.36 -21.89
N ILE A 141 -4.99 2.03 -22.55
CA ILE A 141 -5.38 1.73 -23.93
C ILE A 141 -4.19 1.89 -24.87
N ARG A 142 -3.45 2.99 -24.79
CA ARG A 142 -2.28 3.20 -25.67
C ARG A 142 -1.13 2.23 -25.38
N LEU A 143 -0.86 1.93 -24.11
CA LEU A 143 0.11 0.90 -23.74
C LEU A 143 -0.29 -0.47 -24.30
N PHE A 144 -1.58 -0.77 -24.27
CA PHE A 144 -2.12 -1.97 -24.91
C PHE A 144 -1.86 -1.94 -26.42
N GLU A 145 -2.18 -0.85 -27.12
CA GLU A 145 -1.91 -0.72 -28.56
C GLU A 145 -0.43 -0.92 -28.92
N VAL A 146 0.49 -0.35 -28.12
CA VAL A 146 1.94 -0.57 -28.25
C VAL A 146 2.27 -2.05 -28.08
N SER A 147 1.76 -2.67 -27.02
CA SER A 147 1.94 -4.10 -26.74
C SER A 147 1.40 -4.99 -27.86
N GLN A 148 0.46 -4.50 -28.67
CA GLN A 148 -0.18 -5.29 -29.70
C GLN A 148 0.58 -5.36 -31.02
N LYS A 149 1.54 -4.46 -31.25
CA LYS A 149 2.32 -4.36 -32.50
C LYS A 149 3.11 -5.64 -32.79
N ARG A 150 3.15 -5.99 -34.08
CA ARG A 150 3.82 -7.21 -34.59
C ARG A 150 4.51 -6.97 -35.92
N ILE A 151 5.62 -7.68 -36.13
CA ILE A 151 6.28 -7.90 -37.43
C ILE A 151 6.44 -9.40 -37.58
N ASP A 152 6.17 -9.94 -38.77
CA ASP A 152 6.27 -11.38 -39.07
C ASP A 152 5.53 -12.27 -38.04
N ASN A 153 4.38 -11.77 -37.56
CA ASN A 153 3.54 -12.37 -36.52
C ASN A 153 4.17 -12.47 -35.11
N GLU A 154 5.35 -11.89 -34.90
CA GLU A 154 5.98 -11.79 -33.59
C GLU A 154 5.69 -10.45 -32.92
N LYS A 155 5.39 -10.45 -31.61
CA LYS A 155 5.27 -9.19 -30.85
C LYS A 155 6.64 -8.51 -30.74
N LEU A 156 6.64 -7.18 -30.79
CA LEU A 156 7.86 -6.37 -30.72
C LEU A 156 8.20 -5.92 -29.29
N SER A 157 7.19 -5.89 -28.42
CA SER A 157 7.33 -5.47 -27.04
C SER A 157 6.52 -6.34 -26.10
N THR A 158 6.99 -6.51 -24.87
CA THR A 158 6.21 -7.06 -23.76
C THR A 158 6.03 -5.98 -22.69
N VAL A 159 4.78 -5.62 -22.42
CA VAL A 159 4.40 -4.67 -21.37
C VAL A 159 4.05 -5.47 -20.11
N PHE A 160 4.69 -5.11 -18.99
CA PHE A 160 4.37 -5.60 -17.66
C PHE A 160 3.62 -4.50 -16.90
N LEU A 161 2.33 -4.71 -16.67
CA LEU A 161 1.55 -3.87 -15.77
C LEU A 161 1.67 -4.43 -14.36
N VAL A 162 2.39 -3.71 -13.49
CA VAL A 162 2.62 -4.14 -12.11
C VAL A 162 1.91 -3.19 -11.15
N GLY A 163 1.10 -3.73 -10.25
CA GLY A 163 0.31 -2.86 -9.37
C GLY A 163 -0.38 -3.56 -8.21
N GLN A 164 -1.29 -2.82 -7.58
CA GLN A 164 -2.11 -3.28 -6.46
C GLN A 164 -3.45 -3.84 -6.94
N ASN A 165 -4.30 -4.35 -6.04
CA ASN A 165 -5.62 -4.91 -6.41
C ASN A 165 -6.51 -3.90 -7.15
N LYS A 166 -6.38 -2.61 -6.80
CA LYS A 166 -7.08 -1.52 -7.50
C LYS A 166 -6.83 -1.52 -9.01
N LEU A 167 -5.66 -1.96 -9.47
CA LEU A 167 -5.40 -2.11 -10.90
C LEU A 167 -6.38 -3.10 -11.53
N ARG A 168 -6.68 -4.24 -10.89
CA ARG A 168 -7.67 -5.19 -11.41
C ARG A 168 -9.04 -4.56 -11.53
N GLU A 169 -9.46 -3.83 -10.50
CA GLU A 169 -10.74 -3.11 -10.52
C GLU A 169 -10.80 -2.08 -11.67
N THR A 170 -9.70 -1.38 -11.95
CA THR A 170 -9.61 -0.46 -13.11
C THR A 170 -9.66 -1.22 -14.44
N LEU A 171 -9.07 -2.41 -14.51
CA LEU A 171 -9.06 -3.24 -15.72
C LEU A 171 -10.40 -3.94 -15.99
N ASP A 172 -11.32 -3.95 -15.02
CA ASP A 172 -12.71 -4.41 -15.18
C ASP A 172 -13.61 -3.31 -15.79
N ASP A 173 -13.09 -2.09 -16.00
CA ASP A 173 -13.83 -1.01 -16.65
C ASP A 173 -14.22 -1.41 -18.09
N PRO A 174 -15.49 -1.22 -18.50
CA PRO A 174 -15.95 -1.57 -19.84
C PRO A 174 -15.08 -1.02 -20.98
N ALA A 175 -14.50 0.17 -20.81
CA ALA A 175 -13.66 0.83 -21.82
C ALA A 175 -12.36 0.06 -22.12
N VAL A 176 -11.88 -0.77 -21.18
CA VAL A 176 -10.66 -1.58 -21.35
C VAL A 176 -10.90 -3.08 -21.25
N SER A 177 -12.07 -3.52 -20.80
CA SER A 177 -12.40 -4.92 -20.56
C SER A 177 -12.12 -5.84 -21.75
N GLU A 178 -12.43 -5.40 -22.97
CA GLU A 178 -12.18 -6.15 -24.20
C GLU A 178 -10.67 -6.37 -24.42
N PHE A 179 -9.85 -5.33 -24.24
CA PHE A 179 -8.40 -5.43 -24.36
C PHE A 179 -7.80 -6.35 -23.30
N ILE A 180 -8.28 -6.25 -22.07
CA ILE A 180 -7.83 -7.04 -20.91
C ILE A 180 -8.21 -8.52 -21.01
N SER A 181 -9.27 -8.84 -21.76
CA SER A 181 -9.65 -10.23 -22.05
C SER A 181 -8.56 -10.98 -22.83
N THR A 182 -7.72 -10.26 -23.58
CA THR A 182 -6.62 -10.84 -24.36
C THR A 182 -5.35 -11.11 -23.54
N ILE A 183 -5.29 -10.64 -22.28
CA ILE A 183 -4.16 -10.90 -21.39
C ILE A 183 -4.21 -12.35 -20.91
N ASN A 184 -3.36 -13.19 -21.49
CA ASN A 184 -3.27 -14.60 -21.15
C ASN A 184 -2.34 -14.89 -19.97
N THR A 185 -1.52 -13.92 -19.55
CA THR A 185 -0.65 -14.07 -18.37
C THR A 185 -1.01 -13.05 -17.29
N LYS A 186 -1.77 -13.52 -16.29
CA LYS A 186 -2.14 -12.75 -15.10
C LYS A 186 -1.62 -13.51 -13.87
N TYR A 187 -0.94 -12.82 -12.96
CA TYR A 187 -0.52 -13.40 -11.68
C TYR A 187 -0.88 -12.50 -10.51
N HIS A 188 -1.28 -13.10 -9.39
CA HIS A 188 -1.46 -12.42 -8.11
C HIS A 188 -0.38 -12.85 -7.14
N LEU A 189 0.52 -11.93 -6.77
CA LEU A 189 1.50 -12.15 -5.73
C LEU A 189 0.87 -11.92 -4.35
N GLY A 190 0.52 -13.03 -3.70
CA GLY A 190 -0.02 -13.06 -2.34
C GLY A 190 1.03 -12.84 -1.26
N SER A 191 0.60 -12.94 -0.01
CA SER A 191 1.48 -12.95 1.17
C SER A 191 2.25 -14.26 1.31
N LEU A 192 3.33 -14.24 2.09
CA LEU A 192 4.06 -15.44 2.48
C LEU A 192 3.22 -16.33 3.40
N ALA A 193 3.17 -17.63 3.12
CA ALA A 193 2.61 -18.61 4.04
C ALA A 193 3.49 -18.74 5.30
N GLN A 194 2.90 -19.19 6.42
CA GLN A 194 3.61 -19.44 7.69
C GLN A 194 4.98 -20.13 7.55
N LYS A 195 5.03 -21.23 6.77
CA LYS A 195 6.25 -22.01 6.51
C LYS A 195 7.34 -21.18 5.81
N ASP A 196 6.93 -20.20 5.01
CA ASP A 196 7.80 -19.35 4.22
C ASP A 196 8.21 -18.08 4.97
N ILE A 197 7.41 -17.61 5.94
CA ILE A 197 7.79 -16.53 6.87
C ILE A 197 9.06 -16.92 7.65
N ARG A 198 9.10 -18.14 8.19
CA ARG A 198 10.30 -18.66 8.87
C ARG A 198 11.52 -18.61 7.95
N LYS A 199 11.39 -19.20 6.76
CA LYS A 199 12.49 -19.28 5.79
C LYS A 199 12.95 -17.89 5.34
N TYR A 200 12.01 -16.97 5.14
CA TYR A 200 12.27 -15.56 4.82
C TYR A 200 13.13 -14.88 5.89
N ILE A 201 12.73 -14.96 7.17
CA ILE A 201 13.47 -14.36 8.29
C ILE A 201 14.88 -14.95 8.39
N LEU A 202 14.98 -16.29 8.37
CA LEU A 202 16.27 -16.98 8.45
C LEU A 202 17.16 -16.69 7.24
N HIS A 203 16.59 -16.56 6.04
CA HIS A 203 17.31 -16.17 4.84
C HIS A 203 17.93 -14.79 5.01
N ARG A 204 17.17 -13.77 5.45
CA ARG A 204 17.74 -12.42 5.65
C ARG A 204 18.84 -12.41 6.71
N LEU A 205 18.66 -13.13 7.81
CA LEU A 205 19.71 -13.28 8.84
C LEU A 205 20.95 -14.02 8.32
N ALA A 206 20.78 -15.01 7.44
CA ALA A 206 21.88 -15.74 6.84
C ALA A 206 22.69 -14.85 5.90
N VAL A 207 22.02 -14.06 5.06
CA VAL A 207 22.64 -13.08 4.15
C VAL A 207 23.40 -12.02 4.95
N ALA A 208 22.83 -11.55 6.06
CA ALA A 208 23.49 -10.63 6.99
C ALA A 208 24.68 -11.24 7.76
N GLY A 209 25.00 -12.52 7.54
CA GLY A 209 26.22 -13.15 8.03
C GLY A 209 26.07 -13.99 9.31
N GLY A 210 24.85 -14.30 9.77
CA GLY A 210 24.73 -15.02 11.05
C GLY A 210 23.36 -15.54 11.46
N HIS A 211 22.64 -16.30 10.62
CA HIS A 211 21.37 -16.92 11.06
C HIS A 211 21.50 -17.84 12.28
N LYS A 212 22.68 -18.43 12.52
CA LYS A 212 22.94 -19.26 13.70
C LYS A 212 23.24 -18.46 14.97
N ASN A 213 23.51 -17.16 14.82
CA ASN A 213 23.89 -16.29 15.94
C ASN A 213 22.68 -15.72 16.66
N VAL A 214 21.50 -15.70 16.00
CA VAL A 214 20.23 -15.29 16.60
C VAL A 214 19.45 -16.54 17.01
N ASN A 215 19.28 -16.76 18.30
CA ASN A 215 18.52 -17.90 18.82
C ASN A 215 17.02 -17.57 18.82
N ILE A 216 16.26 -18.14 17.89
CA ILE A 216 14.84 -17.85 17.66
C ILE A 216 13.98 -19.09 17.95
N GLU A 217 12.96 -18.94 18.80
CA GLU A 217 11.99 -20.00 19.07
C GLU A 217 10.99 -20.19 17.91
N ASN A 218 10.49 -21.42 17.75
CA ASN A 218 9.59 -21.75 16.63
C ASN A 218 8.17 -21.18 16.81
N ASP A 219 7.77 -20.87 18.03
CA ASP A 219 6.45 -20.36 18.39
C ASP A 219 6.24 -18.88 18.00
N ILE A 220 7.31 -18.14 17.68
CA ILE A 220 7.20 -16.74 17.29
C ILE A 220 6.60 -16.54 15.89
N PHE A 221 6.80 -17.49 14.97
CA PHE A 221 6.40 -17.33 13.56
C PHE A 221 4.87 -17.23 13.38
N PRO A 222 4.03 -18.04 14.07
CA PRO A 222 2.59 -17.81 14.11
C PRO A 222 2.18 -16.41 14.60
N VAL A 223 2.89 -15.85 15.59
CA VAL A 223 2.62 -14.50 16.10
C VAL A 223 2.99 -13.46 15.04
N ILE A 224 4.17 -13.59 14.43
CA ILE A 224 4.58 -12.71 13.33
C ILE A 224 3.57 -12.75 12.18
N GLU A 225 3.13 -13.93 11.76
CA GLU A 225 2.09 -14.08 10.73
C GLU A 225 0.81 -13.36 11.13
N THR A 226 0.36 -13.56 12.37
CA THR A 226 -0.84 -12.95 12.94
C THR A 226 -0.80 -11.43 12.86
N TYR A 227 0.35 -10.78 13.04
CA TYR A 227 0.48 -9.31 13.04
C TYR A 227 0.92 -8.72 11.70
N THR A 228 1.47 -9.51 10.80
CA THR A 228 2.01 -9.04 9.51
C THR A 228 1.19 -9.50 8.31
N GLY A 229 0.34 -10.51 8.49
CA GLY A 229 -0.39 -11.15 7.41
C GLY A 229 0.51 -11.83 6.39
N GLY A 230 1.74 -12.17 6.77
CA GLY A 230 2.75 -12.70 5.87
C GLY A 230 3.32 -11.69 4.87
N ARG A 231 3.07 -10.38 5.05
CA ARG A 231 3.61 -9.34 4.14
C ARG A 231 5.08 -9.05 4.43
N PRO A 232 6.03 -9.28 3.49
CA PRO A 232 7.47 -9.08 3.70
C PRO A 232 7.86 -7.73 4.31
N ARG A 233 7.24 -6.62 3.88
CA ARG A 233 7.52 -5.29 4.43
C ARG A 233 7.16 -5.19 5.93
N LEU A 234 6.01 -5.74 6.34
CA LEU A 234 5.59 -5.72 7.75
C LEU A 234 6.44 -6.68 8.58
N ILE A 235 6.79 -7.85 8.03
CA ILE A 235 7.74 -8.78 8.66
C ILE A 235 9.07 -8.07 8.95
N ASN A 236 9.61 -7.32 7.98
CA ASN A 236 10.84 -6.57 8.17
C ASN A 236 10.73 -5.59 9.32
N VAL A 237 9.68 -4.76 9.34
CA VAL A 237 9.51 -3.77 10.41
C VAL A 237 9.39 -4.43 11.78
N LEU A 238 8.57 -5.48 11.90
CA LEU A 238 8.36 -6.17 13.17
C LEU A 238 9.65 -6.83 13.66
N VAL A 239 10.31 -7.63 12.82
CA VAL A 239 11.50 -8.37 13.23
C VAL A 239 12.66 -7.43 13.54
N ASP A 240 12.77 -6.30 12.83
CA ASP A 240 13.74 -5.25 13.16
C ASP A 240 13.53 -4.68 14.57
N HIS A 241 12.28 -4.40 14.94
CA HIS A 241 11.94 -3.95 16.29
C HIS A 241 12.15 -5.03 17.34
N VAL A 242 11.84 -6.30 17.04
CA VAL A 242 12.09 -7.44 17.92
C VAL A 242 13.58 -7.57 18.25
N LEU A 243 14.45 -7.48 17.25
CA LEU A 243 15.90 -7.57 17.47
C LEU A 243 16.44 -6.33 18.18
N THR A 244 15.88 -5.15 17.91
CA THR A 244 16.23 -3.92 18.61
C THR A 244 15.85 -3.98 20.09
N TYR A 245 14.62 -4.40 20.40
CA TYR A 245 14.14 -4.60 21.77
C TYR A 245 15.00 -5.62 22.52
N ALA A 246 15.28 -6.78 21.89
CA ALA A 246 16.12 -7.80 22.49
C ALA A 246 17.54 -7.29 22.79
N PHE A 247 18.11 -6.44 21.92
CA PHE A 247 19.40 -5.79 22.18
C PHE A 247 19.32 -4.81 23.35
N LEU A 248 18.29 -3.97 23.43
CA LEU A 248 18.13 -2.97 24.50
C LEU A 248 17.95 -3.63 25.88
N GLU A 249 17.31 -4.79 25.93
CA GLU A 249 17.03 -5.54 27.15
C GLU A 249 18.06 -6.66 27.45
N ASP A 250 19.18 -6.72 26.70
CA ASP A 250 20.22 -7.77 26.81
C ASP A 250 19.68 -9.22 26.71
N ILE A 251 18.67 -9.43 25.86
CA ILE A 251 18.02 -10.72 25.63
C ILE A 251 18.70 -11.44 24.46
N LYS A 252 19.27 -12.62 24.72
CA LYS A 252 19.95 -13.44 23.68
C LYS A 252 19.04 -14.41 22.93
N LYS A 253 17.89 -14.77 23.51
CA LYS A 253 16.93 -15.73 22.93
C LYS A 253 15.63 -15.01 22.61
N ILE A 254 15.25 -15.02 21.34
CA ILE A 254 14.01 -14.41 20.85
C ILE A 254 12.85 -15.40 21.07
N THR A 255 12.03 -15.10 22.08
CA THR A 255 10.82 -15.85 22.45
C THR A 255 9.57 -15.08 22.05
N THR A 256 8.39 -15.70 22.14
CA THR A 256 7.10 -15.03 21.94
C THR A 256 6.92 -13.78 22.79
N LYS A 257 7.34 -13.81 24.07
CA LYS A 257 7.33 -12.63 24.95
C LYS A 257 8.09 -11.42 24.42
N VAL A 258 9.24 -11.63 23.77
CA VAL A 258 10.04 -10.55 23.16
C VAL A 258 9.27 -9.94 21.99
N VAL A 259 8.61 -10.80 21.19
CA VAL A 259 7.76 -10.36 20.08
C VAL A 259 6.55 -9.58 20.58
N ASP A 260 5.88 -10.05 21.64
CA ASP A 260 4.75 -9.35 22.25
C ASP A 260 5.15 -7.98 22.80
N SER A 261 6.32 -7.86 23.43
CA SER A 261 6.85 -6.56 23.86
C SER A 261 7.08 -5.62 22.69
N ALA A 262 7.75 -6.10 21.63
CA ALA A 262 8.00 -5.29 20.43
C ALA A 262 6.68 -4.86 19.74
N ILE A 263 5.69 -5.76 19.68
CA ILE A 263 4.35 -5.46 19.16
C ILE A 263 3.66 -4.39 20.01
N LYS A 264 3.77 -4.49 21.34
CA LYS A 264 3.19 -3.55 22.29
C LYS A 264 3.83 -2.17 22.14
N ASP A 265 5.15 -2.11 21.99
CA ASP A 265 5.90 -0.87 21.76
C ASP A 265 5.52 -0.23 20.41
N LEU A 266 5.35 -1.07 19.38
CA LEU A 266 4.85 -0.67 18.08
C LEU A 266 3.35 -0.30 18.06
N GLN A 267 2.62 -0.66 19.13
CA GLN A 267 1.15 -0.55 19.21
C GLN A 267 0.44 -1.24 18.03
N TRP A 268 0.98 -2.36 17.56
CA TRP A 268 0.39 -3.11 16.45
C TRP A 268 -0.81 -3.93 16.90
N GLU A 269 -1.77 -4.08 15.99
CA GLU A 269 -2.92 -4.98 16.12
C GLU A 269 -2.75 -6.16 15.16
N PRO A 270 -3.37 -7.33 15.43
CA PRO A 270 -3.33 -8.45 14.51
C PRO A 270 -3.82 -8.07 13.10
N PHE A 271 -3.08 -8.54 12.10
CA PHE A 271 -3.38 -8.40 10.69
C PHE A 271 -4.68 -9.11 10.30
N GLY A 272 -5.42 -8.50 9.38
CA GLY A 272 -6.61 -9.14 8.82
C GLY A 272 -7.78 -9.23 9.79
N VAL A 273 -7.67 -8.66 11.00
CA VAL A 273 -8.82 -8.38 11.87
C VAL A 273 -9.71 -7.38 11.13
N LYS A 274 -10.65 -7.92 10.36
CA LYS A 274 -11.94 -7.27 10.17
C LYS A 274 -12.51 -7.14 11.57
N TYR A 275 -12.86 -5.92 11.97
CA TYR A 275 -13.64 -5.70 13.18
C TYR A 275 -14.97 -6.46 13.00
N THR A 276 -15.07 -7.68 13.52
CA THR A 276 -16.37 -8.28 13.84
C THR A 276 -16.79 -7.64 15.14
N GLU A 277 -17.79 -6.77 15.06
CA GLU A 277 -18.59 -6.44 16.22
C GLU A 277 -19.12 -7.76 16.80
N GLU A 278 -18.61 -8.21 17.93
CA GLU A 278 -19.53 -8.80 18.90
C GLU A 278 -20.50 -7.67 19.23
N LYS A 279 -21.65 -7.62 18.54
CA LYS A 279 -22.82 -6.92 19.05
C LYS A 279 -22.99 -7.42 20.48
N PRO A 280 -22.85 -6.57 21.51
CA PRO A 280 -23.03 -7.02 22.87
C PRO A 280 -24.42 -7.66 22.95
N LYS A 281 -24.46 -8.96 23.27
CA LYS A 281 -25.72 -9.70 23.38
C LYS A 281 -26.63 -9.19 24.51
N ASN A 282 -26.18 -8.24 25.32
CA ASN A 282 -26.98 -7.60 26.36
C ASN A 282 -26.77 -6.07 26.34
N GLU A 283 -27.82 -5.33 26.03
CA GLU A 283 -27.92 -3.86 26.10
C GLU A 283 -27.86 -3.28 27.53
N GLN A 284 -27.43 -4.05 28.54
CA GLN A 284 -27.62 -3.67 29.95
C GLN A 284 -26.36 -3.39 30.76
N THR A 285 -25.19 -3.21 30.15
CA THR A 285 -23.97 -2.89 30.94
C THR A 285 -23.20 -1.68 30.41
N PHE A 286 -23.91 -0.57 30.19
CA PHE A 286 -23.33 0.76 30.30
C PHE A 286 -23.99 1.49 31.47
N LYS A 287 -23.64 1.11 32.70
CA LYS A 287 -23.82 1.99 33.85
C LYS A 287 -22.48 2.38 34.45
N GLU A 288 -22.27 3.68 34.34
CA GLU A 288 -21.68 4.56 35.37
C GLU A 288 -20.29 4.21 35.88
N GLU A 289 -19.27 4.69 35.15
CA GLU A 289 -18.07 5.24 35.80
C GLU A 289 -17.36 6.28 34.90
N ARG A 290 -17.61 7.57 35.22
CA ARG A 290 -16.84 8.81 34.90
C ARG A 290 -16.65 9.17 33.41
N ARG A 291 -17.60 9.87 32.77
CA ARG A 291 -17.84 11.34 32.75
C ARG A 291 -16.71 12.24 32.17
N GLN A 292 -16.15 11.87 31.03
CA GLN A 292 -15.66 12.84 30.03
C GLN A 292 -16.10 12.37 28.65
N SER A 293 -17.12 13.00 28.07
CA SER A 293 -17.49 12.73 26.68
C SER A 293 -16.66 13.64 25.80
N TYR A 294 -15.80 13.08 24.95
CA TYR A 294 -15.10 13.84 23.94
C TYR A 294 -16.03 14.07 22.75
N LYS A 295 -15.81 15.15 22.00
CA LYS A 295 -16.50 15.41 20.75
C LYS A 295 -15.53 16.00 19.73
N VAL A 296 -15.89 15.90 18.47
CA VAL A 296 -15.25 16.61 17.37
C VAL A 296 -16.22 17.69 16.91
N VAL A 297 -15.76 18.93 16.85
CA VAL A 297 -16.51 20.02 16.22
C VAL A 297 -16.05 20.13 14.77
N ILE A 298 -17.01 20.05 13.84
CA ILE A 298 -16.76 20.00 12.41
C ILE A 298 -16.94 21.40 11.84
N ARG A 299 -15.92 21.93 11.15
CA ARG A 299 -15.93 23.24 10.50
C ARG A 299 -15.55 23.14 9.02
N THR A 300 -16.17 24.00 8.23
CA THR A 300 -15.84 24.25 6.83
C THR A 300 -15.99 25.76 6.60
N ASP A 301 -14.99 26.39 6.00
CA ASP A 301 -14.94 27.85 5.77
C ASP A 301 -15.27 28.66 7.04
N ASP A 302 -14.62 28.31 8.16
CA ASP A 302 -14.80 28.89 9.50
C ASP A 302 -16.20 28.78 10.12
N LYS A 303 -17.15 28.12 9.46
CA LYS A 303 -18.50 27.86 9.98
C LYS A 303 -18.61 26.48 10.61
N ILE A 304 -19.23 26.41 11.79
CA ILE A 304 -19.53 25.13 12.45
C ILE A 304 -20.66 24.43 11.68
N GLN A 305 -20.36 23.26 11.16
CA GLN A 305 -21.28 22.42 10.39
C GLN A 305 -21.97 21.38 11.26
N GLY A 306 -21.35 21.01 12.38
CA GLY A 306 -21.94 20.11 13.36
C GLY A 306 -20.97 19.66 14.42
N GLU A 307 -21.45 18.79 15.30
CA GLU A 307 -20.65 18.18 16.36
C GLU A 307 -20.89 16.67 16.39
N TYR A 308 -19.81 15.91 16.52
CA TYR A 308 -19.86 14.45 16.65
C TYR A 308 -19.32 14.02 18.02
N PHE A 309 -20.17 13.42 18.84
CA PHE A 309 -19.76 12.90 20.15
C PHE A 309 -19.04 11.56 20.00
N ILE A 310 -17.85 11.47 20.61
CA ILE A 310 -17.09 10.23 20.66
C ILE A 310 -17.76 9.27 21.65
N ARG A 311 -18.61 8.40 21.10
CA ARG A 311 -19.40 7.41 21.87
C ARG A 311 -18.90 5.98 21.70
N LYS A 312 -17.98 5.77 20.76
CA LYS A 312 -17.38 4.48 20.43
C LYS A 312 -15.87 4.55 20.70
N LYS A 313 -15.27 3.41 21.02
CA LYS A 313 -13.80 3.27 21.11
C LYS A 313 -13.11 3.52 19.76
N ARG A 314 -13.85 3.44 18.65
CA ARG A 314 -13.37 3.70 17.30
C ARG A 314 -14.45 4.41 16.50
N ILE A 315 -14.07 5.46 15.78
CA ILE A 315 -14.94 6.27 14.92
C ILE A 315 -14.25 6.40 13.58
N THR A 316 -14.92 5.96 12.52
CA THR A 316 -14.42 6.13 11.15
C THR A 316 -14.87 7.47 10.56
N ILE A 317 -14.01 8.08 9.76
CA ILE A 317 -14.23 9.36 9.08
C ILE A 317 -14.02 9.15 7.59
N GLY A 318 -14.97 9.59 6.77
CA GLY A 318 -14.83 9.52 5.32
C GLY A 318 -16.09 9.92 4.57
N ARG A 319 -16.00 10.03 3.24
CA ARG A 319 -17.16 10.44 2.41
C ARG A 319 -18.21 9.35 2.23
N HIS A 320 -17.83 8.07 2.40
CA HIS A 320 -18.76 6.97 2.21
C HIS A 320 -19.76 6.87 3.36
N ARG A 321 -20.99 6.44 3.06
CA ARG A 321 -22.10 6.29 4.02
C ARG A 321 -21.86 5.31 5.17
N GLU A 322 -20.84 4.47 5.04
CA GLU A 322 -20.48 3.48 6.06
C GLU A 322 -19.57 4.04 7.17
N ASN A 323 -19.14 5.30 7.07
CA ASN A 323 -18.36 5.93 8.13
C ASN A 323 -19.26 6.46 9.25
N ASP A 324 -18.75 6.38 10.48
CA ASP A 324 -19.41 6.91 11.67
C ASP A 324 -19.60 8.43 11.61
N LEU A 325 -18.55 9.13 11.17
CA LEU A 325 -18.56 10.54 10.81
C LEU A 325 -18.45 10.65 9.29
N ARG A 326 -19.60 10.70 8.63
CA ARG A 326 -19.66 10.94 7.19
C ARG A 326 -19.46 12.43 6.91
N ILE A 327 -18.51 12.72 6.02
CA ILE A 327 -18.26 14.06 5.49
C ILE A 327 -18.22 13.95 3.98
N ASP A 328 -19.31 14.34 3.31
CA ASP A 328 -19.45 14.18 1.86
C ASP A 328 -18.69 15.27 1.09
N ASP A 329 -17.37 15.13 1.06
CA ASP A 329 -16.45 16.00 0.33
C ASP A 329 -15.64 15.16 -0.68
N PRO A 330 -15.56 15.57 -1.96
CA PRO A 330 -14.74 14.89 -2.96
C PRO A 330 -13.26 14.75 -2.59
N LEU A 331 -12.70 15.67 -1.80
CA LEU A 331 -11.32 15.65 -1.31
C LEU A 331 -11.13 14.72 -0.10
N ILE A 332 -12.20 14.15 0.43
CA ILE A 332 -12.14 13.15 1.49
C ILE A 332 -12.30 11.76 0.88
N SER A 333 -11.36 10.84 1.14
CA SER A 333 -11.46 9.45 0.70
C SER A 333 -12.71 8.74 1.27
N ARG A 334 -13.17 7.69 0.57
CA ARG A 334 -14.33 6.89 0.98
C ARG A 334 -14.21 6.41 2.43
N GLN A 335 -13.02 5.97 2.84
CA GLN A 335 -12.59 5.81 4.23
C GLN A 335 -11.29 6.60 4.35
N HIS A 336 -11.28 7.67 5.14
CA HIS A 336 -10.20 8.66 5.14
C HIS A 336 -9.33 8.53 6.38
N ALA A 337 -9.96 8.60 7.55
CA ALA A 337 -9.26 8.55 8.82
C ALA A 337 -10.13 7.86 9.86
N GLN A 338 -9.59 7.67 11.04
CA GLN A 338 -10.33 7.17 12.19
C GLN A 338 -9.77 7.74 13.49
N ILE A 339 -10.68 7.94 14.46
CA ILE A 339 -10.33 8.27 15.83
C ILE A 339 -10.47 7.01 16.67
N ILE A 340 -9.44 6.64 17.42
CA ILE A 340 -9.37 5.41 18.20
C ILE A 340 -9.01 5.76 19.65
N GLN A 341 -9.79 5.27 20.60
CA GLN A 341 -9.48 5.34 22.03
C GLN A 341 -8.77 4.05 22.47
N GLN A 342 -7.50 4.19 22.88
CA GLN A 342 -6.70 3.11 23.46
C GLN A 342 -6.33 3.46 24.90
N GLY A 343 -6.96 2.77 25.86
CA GLY A 343 -6.80 3.08 27.28
C GLY A 343 -7.28 4.51 27.60
N ARG A 344 -6.36 5.36 28.07
CA ARG A 344 -6.62 6.78 28.39
C ARG A 344 -6.29 7.73 27.24
N THR A 345 -5.63 7.25 26.18
CA THR A 345 -5.17 8.07 25.06
C THR A 345 -6.10 7.90 23.87
N ILE A 346 -6.34 9.00 23.14
CA ILE A 346 -7.12 9.00 21.91
C ILE A 346 -6.16 9.32 20.78
N TYR A 347 -6.25 8.56 19.69
CA TYR A 347 -5.40 8.71 18.52
C TYR A 347 -6.25 9.00 17.29
N LEU A 348 -5.69 9.78 16.38
CA LEU A 348 -6.11 9.89 15.00
C LEU A 348 -5.21 9.01 14.15
N ARG A 349 -5.80 8.25 13.22
CA ARG A 349 -5.06 7.43 12.26
C ARG A 349 -5.58 7.69 10.86
N ASP A 350 -4.70 8.04 9.94
CA ASP A 350 -5.01 8.09 8.52
C ASP A 350 -5.17 6.67 7.97
N LEU A 351 -6.19 6.46 7.15
CA LEU A 351 -6.49 5.16 6.51
C LEU A 351 -5.90 5.08 5.11
N ASN A 352 -4.70 5.65 4.94
CA ASN A 352 -4.02 5.82 3.66
C ASN A 352 -4.88 6.64 2.68
N SER A 353 -5.39 7.77 3.16
CA SER A 353 -6.25 8.65 2.40
C SER A 353 -5.51 9.33 1.25
N THR A 354 -6.25 9.66 0.20
CA THR A 354 -5.71 10.26 -1.04
C THR A 354 -5.03 11.59 -0.79
N ASN A 355 -5.65 12.46 0.03
CA ASN A 355 -5.14 13.81 0.31
C ASN A 355 -4.39 13.91 1.65
N GLY A 356 -4.37 12.82 2.42
CA GLY A 356 -3.75 12.77 3.74
C GLY A 356 -4.59 13.43 4.83
N THR A 357 -4.31 13.03 6.06
CA THR A 357 -4.82 13.64 7.28
C THR A 357 -3.74 14.52 7.92
N TYR A 358 -4.10 15.70 8.39
CA TYR A 358 -3.15 16.63 9.01
C TYR A 358 -3.57 16.98 10.44
N VAL A 359 -2.59 17.19 11.30
CA VAL A 359 -2.78 17.78 12.63
C VAL A 359 -2.00 19.10 12.65
N GLY A 360 -2.71 20.22 12.76
CA GLY A 360 -2.17 21.53 12.42
C GLY A 360 -1.66 21.56 10.97
N SER A 361 -0.40 21.94 10.75
CA SER A 361 0.23 21.98 9.42
C SER A 361 0.94 20.67 9.02
N LYS A 362 0.99 19.66 9.90
CA LYS A 362 1.77 18.44 9.69
C LYS A 362 0.89 17.28 9.23
N ARG A 363 1.25 16.63 8.13
CA ARG A 363 0.63 15.37 7.68
C ARG A 363 1.01 14.24 8.64
N VAL A 364 0.03 13.42 9.04
CA VAL A 364 0.23 12.36 10.03
C VAL A 364 -0.41 11.05 9.57
N ASP A 365 0.32 9.94 9.76
CA ASP A 365 -0.23 8.59 9.63
C ASP A 365 -0.93 8.16 10.93
N ILE A 366 -0.35 8.54 12.07
CA ILE A 366 -0.95 8.43 13.39
C ILE A 366 -0.54 9.63 14.25
N ALA A 367 -1.46 10.15 15.05
CA ALA A 367 -1.17 11.23 15.99
C ALA A 367 -2.04 11.11 17.25
N PRO A 368 -1.48 11.35 18.45
CA PRO A 368 -2.31 11.50 19.64
C PRO A 368 -3.19 12.75 19.51
N LEU A 369 -4.42 12.66 20.01
CA LEU A 369 -5.37 13.77 20.06
C LEU A 369 -5.47 14.31 21.48
N GLU A 370 -4.96 15.51 21.66
CA GLU A 370 -5.12 16.32 22.87
C GLU A 370 -6.27 17.31 22.72
N ILE A 371 -6.89 17.73 23.81
CA ILE A 371 -7.99 18.71 23.78
C ILE A 371 -7.50 20.00 23.09
N GLY A 372 -8.23 20.45 22.07
CA GLY A 372 -7.87 21.58 21.23
C GLY A 372 -7.16 21.20 19.94
N THR A 373 -6.81 19.92 19.74
CA THR A 373 -6.16 19.47 18.50
C THR A 373 -7.05 19.75 17.30
N ILE A 374 -6.47 20.41 16.31
CA ILE A 374 -7.11 20.70 15.03
C ILE A 374 -6.65 19.67 14.01
N ILE A 375 -7.62 18.98 13.41
CA ILE A 375 -7.42 17.91 12.44
C ILE A 375 -7.96 18.40 11.10
N GLN A 376 -7.15 18.37 10.04
CA GLN A 376 -7.59 18.69 8.69
C GLN A 376 -7.80 17.40 7.89
N VAL A 377 -8.98 17.26 7.28
CA VAL A 377 -9.32 16.19 6.31
C VAL A 377 -10.05 16.82 5.12
N GLY A 378 -9.41 16.79 3.94
CA GLY A 378 -9.93 17.55 2.79
C GLY A 378 -10.09 19.05 3.12
N ASN A 379 -11.24 19.65 2.80
CA ASN A 379 -11.55 21.03 3.15
C ASN A 379 -12.19 21.19 4.54
N CYS A 380 -12.26 20.12 5.32
CA CYS A 380 -12.90 20.11 6.61
C CYS A 380 -11.88 20.19 7.75
N GLU A 381 -12.15 21.08 8.69
CA GLU A 381 -11.44 21.15 9.96
C GLU A 381 -12.26 20.45 11.05
N LEU A 382 -11.61 19.62 11.84
CA LEU A 382 -12.17 18.83 12.92
C LEU A 382 -11.44 19.19 14.22
N THR A 383 -12.07 19.96 15.10
CA THR A 383 -11.47 20.29 16.40
C THR A 383 -11.86 19.27 17.46
N PHE A 384 -10.87 18.58 18.01
CA PHE A 384 -11.07 17.65 19.11
C PHE A 384 -11.23 18.38 20.44
N THR A 385 -12.34 18.17 21.14
CA THR A 385 -12.63 18.88 22.39
C THR A 385 -13.34 18.01 23.42
N ARG A 386 -13.33 18.46 24.68
CA ARG A 386 -14.10 17.84 25.76
C ARG A 386 -15.48 18.47 25.82
N SER A 387 -16.53 17.66 25.80
CA SER A 387 -17.89 18.14 26.02
C SER A 387 -18.11 18.48 27.50
N THR A 388 -18.66 19.66 27.75
CA THR A 388 -19.14 20.11 29.06
C THR A 388 -20.57 19.65 29.35
N LYS A 389 -21.29 19.13 28.34
CA LYS A 389 -22.63 18.56 28.44
C LYS A 389 -22.56 17.03 28.44
N ASN A 390 -23.35 16.37 29.29
CA ASN A 390 -23.56 14.92 29.17
C ASN A 390 -24.14 14.63 27.78
N ALA A 391 -23.66 13.58 27.11
CA ALA A 391 -24.23 13.15 25.83
C ALA A 391 -25.74 12.91 26.01
N PRO A 392 -26.61 13.44 25.13
CA PRO A 392 -28.05 13.21 25.25
C PRO A 392 -28.36 11.71 25.21
N SER A 393 -29.33 11.27 26.01
CA SER A 393 -29.74 9.86 26.12
C SER A 393 -30.21 9.35 24.75
N MET A 394 -29.81 8.12 24.40
CA MET A 394 -30.07 7.48 23.10
C MET A 394 -31.55 7.39 22.70
N SER A 395 -32.49 7.67 23.60
CA SER A 395 -33.93 7.56 23.35
C SER A 395 -34.56 8.75 22.61
N ASN A 396 -33.91 9.92 22.51
CA ASN A 396 -34.55 11.15 22.02
C ASN A 396 -33.69 11.96 21.01
N SER A 397 -33.06 11.32 20.03
CA SER A 397 -32.54 12.07 18.89
C SER A 397 -32.57 11.26 17.60
N THR A 398 -33.60 11.48 16.80
CA THR A 398 -33.68 11.24 15.34
C THR A 398 -32.74 12.18 14.55
N SER A 399 -31.65 12.64 15.15
CA SER A 399 -30.64 13.45 14.49
C SER A 399 -29.72 12.51 13.72
N SER A 400 -29.97 12.38 12.43
CA SER A 400 -29.08 11.78 11.45
C SER A 400 -27.61 12.15 11.75
N ASN A 401 -26.76 11.16 12.04
CA ASN A 401 -25.29 11.33 12.14
C ASN A 401 -24.64 11.61 10.77
N VAL A 402 -25.36 12.30 9.89
CA VAL A 402 -24.93 12.69 8.55
C VAL A 402 -24.76 14.20 8.58
N ILE A 403 -23.51 14.66 8.51
CA ILE A 403 -23.22 16.06 8.18
C ILE A 403 -23.04 16.08 6.67
N ASP A 404 -24.11 16.46 5.98
CA ASP A 404 -24.13 16.56 4.52
C ASP A 404 -23.53 17.92 4.11
N LEU A 405 -22.25 17.91 3.70
CA LEU A 405 -21.55 19.09 3.21
C LEU A 405 -21.66 19.27 1.69
N ALA A 406 -22.45 18.43 0.99
CA ALA A 406 -22.65 18.56 -0.45
C ALA A 406 -23.47 19.81 -0.84
N ALA A 407 -24.06 20.52 0.13
CA ALA A 407 -25.00 21.63 -0.11
C ALA A 407 -24.48 23.05 0.20
N THR A 408 -23.19 23.25 0.53
CA THR A 408 -22.66 24.59 0.86
C THR A 408 -21.81 25.26 -0.21
N ARG A 409 -21.87 24.80 -1.47
CA ARG A 409 -21.39 25.59 -2.62
C ARG A 409 -22.53 26.42 -3.19
N HIS A 410 -22.67 27.63 -2.66
CA HIS A 410 -23.24 28.76 -3.41
C HIS A 410 -22.21 29.88 -3.49
#